data_AF-A0A2D9TGF5-F1
#
_entry.id   AF-A0A2D9TGF5-F1
#
_cell.length_a   1.000
_cell.length_b   1.000
_cell.length_c   1.000
_cell.angle_alpha   90.00
_cell.angle_beta   90.00
_cell.angle_gamma   90.00
#
_symmetry.space_group_name_H-M   'P 1'
#
loop_
_entity.id
_entity.type
_entity.pdbx_description
1 polymer ?
#
loop_
_entity_poly.entity_id
_entity_poly.type
_entity_poly.pdbx_seq_one_letter_code
_entity_poly.pdbx_strand_id
1 'polypeptide(L)'
;MSPDELLEATLAKALDAPVGREVDVDEVTRRALERARLEAHGERARRGRFVAGAAAAAAVLLGVGALWYALSRPAEPLADQRIAPDDLQTEEPPPDDARPGAALAATGDGARRAEPAGNEALAPSSGRPAAAPRSAAPSVESTPPPSRPRRRVDANRERLDHARTSLAHGDFDAVLQASAGQSGGTWLLLRADALRGLGRTDPAADAYEAAAGALTDARRVQAAFAAAQLRAGPDPASALALLRRHGVLTPRSALEERGRALEVQLLRSLRRDDEADTAELAYEARFGGSSD
;
A
#
# COMPACT_ATOMS: atom_id res chain seq x y z
N MET A 1 26.17 39.27 10.48
CA MET A 1 25.12 40.28 10.64
C MET A 1 24.44 40.03 11.97
N SER A 2 24.60 40.92 12.93
CA SER A 2 24.00 40.77 14.25
C SER A 2 22.49 41.10 14.21
N PRO A 3 21.70 40.65 15.20
CA PRO A 3 20.30 41.05 15.31
C PRO A 3 20.10 42.58 15.33
N ASP A 4 21.04 43.31 15.92
CA ASP A 4 20.99 44.78 16.00
C ASP A 4 21.25 45.43 14.64
N GLU A 5 22.17 44.90 13.83
CA GLU A 5 22.42 45.36 12.45
C GLU A 5 21.21 45.12 11.55
N LEU A 6 20.45 44.03 11.76
CA LEU A 6 19.19 43.78 11.07
C LEU A 6 18.10 44.77 11.49
N LEU A 7 18.03 45.11 12.77
CA LEU A 7 17.04 46.05 13.29
C LEU A 7 17.30 47.47 12.78
N GLU A 8 18.56 47.94 12.80
CA GLU A 8 18.94 49.24 12.25
C GLU A 8 18.71 49.32 10.74
N ALA A 9 19.07 48.27 9.98
CA ALA A 9 18.81 48.24 8.54
C ALA A 9 17.31 48.27 8.21
N THR A 10 16.48 47.66 9.06
CA THR A 10 15.02 47.65 8.88
C THR A 10 14.41 49.02 9.25
N LEU A 11 14.89 49.66 10.31
CA LEU A 11 14.48 51.01 10.72
C LEU A 11 14.89 52.08 9.70
N ALA A 12 16.11 52.03 9.20
CA ALA A 12 16.59 52.95 8.16
C ALA A 12 15.74 52.84 6.88
N LYS A 13 15.34 51.62 6.51
CA LYS A 13 14.50 51.37 5.34
C LYS A 13 13.03 51.79 5.53
N ALA A 14 12.55 51.78 6.77
CA ALA A 14 11.21 52.27 7.12
C ALA A 14 11.14 53.81 7.12
N LEU A 15 12.23 54.49 7.47
CA LEU A 15 12.32 55.96 7.51
C LEU A 15 12.47 56.60 6.11
N ASP A 16 12.95 55.85 5.12
CA ASP A 16 13.11 56.32 3.74
C ASP A 16 11.85 56.09 2.87
N ALA A 17 10.77 55.56 3.47
CA ALA A 17 9.49 55.42 2.78
C ALA A 17 8.80 56.79 2.67
N PRO A 18 8.42 57.25 1.47
CA PRO A 18 7.80 58.57 1.28
C PRO A 18 6.47 58.65 2.04
N VAL A 19 6.49 59.42 3.13
CA VAL A 19 5.32 59.70 3.97
C VAL A 19 4.31 60.50 3.13
N GLY A 20 3.20 59.85 2.76
CA GLY A 20 2.12 60.48 2.00
C GLY A 20 1.46 59.61 0.93
N ARG A 21 1.98 58.41 0.65
CA ARG A 21 1.29 57.44 -0.22
C ARG A 21 0.46 56.50 0.64
N GLU A 22 -0.85 56.53 0.47
CA GLU A 22 -1.76 55.55 1.07
C GLU A 22 -1.34 54.15 0.59
N VAL A 23 -0.78 53.35 1.49
CA VAL A 23 -0.31 52.01 1.18
C VAL A 23 -1.53 51.09 1.22
N ASP A 24 -1.94 50.64 0.05
CA ASP A 24 -2.97 49.61 -0.08
C ASP A 24 -2.44 48.29 0.53
N VAL A 25 -2.94 47.99 1.73
CA VAL A 25 -2.55 46.81 2.52
C VAL A 25 -2.86 45.52 1.75
N ASP A 26 -3.90 45.51 0.91
CA ASP A 26 -4.27 44.34 0.13
C ASP A 26 -3.25 44.07 -0.99
N GLU A 27 -2.70 45.13 -1.59
CA GLU A 27 -1.66 44.97 -2.61
C GLU A 27 -0.31 44.52 -2.02
N VAL A 28 0.06 45.03 -0.83
CA VAL A 28 1.25 44.54 -0.12
C VAL A 28 1.11 43.07 0.24
N THR A 29 -0.07 42.67 0.72
CA THR A 29 -0.35 41.28 1.10
C THR A 29 -0.35 40.36 -0.12
N ARG A 30 -0.94 40.80 -1.24
CA ARG A 30 -0.91 40.08 -2.52
C ARG A 30 0.52 39.86 -3.02
N ARG A 31 1.35 40.91 -3.00
CA ARG A 31 2.77 40.82 -3.43
C ARG A 31 3.59 39.91 -2.51
N ALA A 32 3.33 39.92 -1.21
CA ALA A 32 3.99 39.01 -0.26
C ALA A 32 3.64 37.54 -0.53
N LEU A 33 2.36 37.24 -0.80
CA LEU A 33 1.89 35.91 -1.17
C LEU A 33 2.45 35.41 -2.51
N GLU A 34 2.52 36.28 -3.52
CA GLU A 34 3.13 35.94 -4.81
C GLU A 34 4.62 35.64 -4.65
N ARG A 35 5.34 36.43 -3.85
CA ARG A 35 6.75 36.20 -3.56
C ARG A 35 6.98 34.85 -2.86
N ALA A 36 6.17 34.54 -1.83
CA ALA A 36 6.23 33.27 -1.13
C ALA A 36 5.91 32.07 -2.06
N ARG A 37 4.96 32.23 -2.99
CA ARG A 37 4.66 31.19 -4.02
C ARG A 37 5.82 30.97 -4.97
N LEU A 38 6.47 32.04 -5.43
CA LEU A 38 7.64 31.95 -6.31
C LEU A 38 8.84 31.31 -5.59
N GLU A 39 9.07 31.66 -4.32
CA GLU A 39 10.12 31.06 -3.50
C GLU A 39 9.86 29.57 -3.24
N ALA A 40 8.61 29.18 -2.92
CA ALA A 40 8.23 27.78 -2.75
C ALA A 40 8.39 26.95 -4.04
N HIS A 41 8.13 27.55 -5.21
CA HIS A 41 8.41 26.90 -6.50
C HIS A 41 9.91 26.80 -6.78
N GLY A 42 10.70 27.81 -6.42
CA GLY A 42 12.16 27.78 -6.53
C GLY A 42 12.82 26.75 -5.62
N GLU A 43 12.30 26.53 -4.42
CA GLU A 43 12.78 25.49 -3.50
C GLU A 43 12.42 24.07 -3.97
N ARG A 44 11.22 23.86 -4.52
CA ARG A 44 10.85 22.57 -5.13
C ARG A 44 11.70 22.25 -6.36
N ALA A 45 12.01 23.25 -7.20
CA ALA A 45 12.91 23.07 -8.35
C ALA A 45 14.35 22.74 -7.92
N ARG A 46 14.82 23.31 -6.79
CA ARG A 46 16.12 22.97 -6.21
C ARG A 46 16.15 21.57 -5.61
N ARG A 47 15.13 21.17 -4.85
CA ARG A 47 15.02 19.80 -4.30
C ARG A 47 14.85 18.73 -5.40
N GLY A 48 14.14 19.02 -6.48
CA GLY A 48 14.01 18.12 -7.64
C GLY A 48 15.33 17.84 -8.35
N ARG A 49 16.24 18.83 -8.43
CA ARG A 49 17.58 18.65 -9.05
C ARG A 49 18.52 17.78 -8.21
N PHE A 50 18.39 17.77 -6.88
CA PHE A 50 19.18 16.85 -6.03
C PHE A 50 18.74 15.39 -6.16
N VAL A 51 17.44 15.12 -6.34
CA VAL A 51 16.93 13.76 -6.53
C VAL A 51 17.29 13.21 -7.92
N ALA A 52 17.20 14.04 -8.97
CA ALA A 52 17.64 13.65 -10.31
C ALA A 52 19.17 13.46 -10.39
N GLY A 53 19.96 14.29 -9.70
CA GLY A 53 21.41 14.14 -9.61
C GLY A 53 21.83 12.89 -8.83
N ALA A 54 21.15 12.55 -7.74
CA ALA A 54 21.41 11.34 -6.97
C ALA A 54 21.06 10.06 -7.75
N ALA A 55 19.97 10.07 -8.52
CA ALA A 55 19.60 8.94 -9.39
C ALA A 55 20.61 8.73 -10.53
N ALA A 56 21.09 9.81 -11.16
CA ALA A 56 22.13 9.73 -12.19
C ALA A 56 23.48 9.25 -11.62
N ALA A 57 23.87 9.72 -10.42
CA ALA A 57 25.09 9.27 -9.75
C ALA A 57 25.02 7.79 -9.36
N ALA A 58 23.86 7.30 -8.89
CA ALA A 58 23.65 5.89 -8.59
C ALA A 58 23.72 5.01 -9.85
N ALA A 59 23.17 5.46 -10.97
CA ALA A 59 23.25 4.74 -12.25
C ALA A 59 24.70 4.65 -12.78
N VAL A 60 25.50 5.72 -12.63
CA VAL A 60 26.92 5.70 -13.01
C VAL A 60 27.72 4.77 -12.09
N LEU A 61 27.48 4.78 -10.78
CA LEU A 61 28.19 3.89 -9.85
C LEU A 61 27.83 2.42 -10.07
N LEU A 62 26.57 2.10 -10.39
CA LEU A 62 26.15 0.73 -10.75
C LEU A 62 26.74 0.28 -12.09
N GLY A 63 26.80 1.17 -13.08
CA GLY A 63 27.43 0.89 -14.38
C GLY A 63 28.94 0.66 -14.28
N VAL A 64 29.65 1.50 -13.52
CA VAL A 64 31.09 1.36 -13.28
C VAL A 64 31.39 0.11 -12.43
N GLY A 65 30.55 -0.20 -11.45
CA GLY A 65 30.67 -1.43 -10.66
C GLY A 65 30.49 -2.70 -11.49
N ALA A 66 29.50 -2.73 -12.38
CA ALA A 66 29.28 -3.86 -13.29
C ALA A 66 30.43 -4.02 -14.29
N LEU A 67 30.97 -2.92 -14.83
CA LEU A 67 32.11 -2.93 -15.73
C LEU A 67 33.40 -3.40 -15.03
N TRP A 68 33.65 -2.92 -13.80
CA TRP A 68 34.80 -3.35 -13.01
C TRP A 68 34.70 -4.82 -12.59
N TYR A 69 33.50 -5.30 -12.24
CA TYR A 69 33.25 -6.72 -11.97
C TYR A 69 33.48 -7.61 -13.20
N ALA A 70 33.07 -7.16 -14.39
CA ALA A 70 33.32 -7.85 -15.65
C ALA A 70 34.82 -7.90 -16.00
N LEU A 71 35.56 -6.81 -15.75
CA LEU A 71 37.01 -6.73 -15.98
C LEU A 71 37.86 -7.46 -14.93
N SER A 72 37.34 -7.60 -13.71
CA SER A 72 38.04 -8.26 -12.59
C SER A 72 37.76 -9.75 -12.50
N ARG A 73 36.90 -10.29 -13.38
CA ARG A 73 36.75 -11.75 -13.50
C ARG A 73 38.06 -12.32 -14.04
N PRO A 74 38.75 -13.20 -13.29
CA PRO A 74 39.85 -13.95 -13.86
C PRO A 74 39.29 -14.76 -15.04
N ALA A 75 39.91 -14.64 -16.20
CA ALA A 75 39.57 -15.48 -17.35
C ALA A 75 39.66 -16.93 -16.90
N GLU A 76 38.52 -17.61 -16.82
CA GLU A 76 38.53 -19.06 -16.60
C GLU A 76 39.38 -19.67 -17.72
N PRO A 77 40.39 -20.48 -17.38
CA PRO A 77 41.12 -21.20 -18.40
C PRO A 77 40.10 -22.07 -19.14
N LEU A 78 39.95 -21.81 -20.44
CA LEU A 78 39.25 -22.68 -21.39
C LEU A 78 39.85 -24.08 -21.23
N ALA A 79 39.23 -24.88 -20.38
CA ALA A 79 39.50 -26.30 -20.29
C ALA A 79 39.13 -26.89 -21.64
N ASP A 80 40.15 -27.47 -22.27
CA ASP A 80 40.15 -28.22 -23.52
C ASP A 80 38.99 -29.23 -23.56
N GLN A 81 37.79 -28.77 -23.96
CA GLN A 81 36.68 -29.63 -24.34
C GLN A 81 37.01 -30.22 -25.70
N ARG A 82 37.85 -31.25 -25.68
CA ARG A 82 37.97 -32.19 -26.79
C ARG A 82 36.64 -32.91 -26.93
N ILE A 83 35.85 -32.43 -27.86
CA ILE A 83 34.69 -33.10 -28.42
C ILE A 83 35.19 -34.41 -29.02
N ALA A 84 34.86 -35.52 -28.37
CA ALA A 84 35.01 -36.85 -28.96
C ALA A 84 33.99 -36.99 -30.10
N PRO A 85 34.40 -37.37 -31.32
CA PRO A 85 33.48 -37.71 -32.38
C PRO A 85 33.19 -39.22 -32.28
N ASP A 86 32.10 -39.60 -31.64
CA ASP A 86 31.40 -40.88 -31.93
C ASP A 86 30.15 -40.97 -31.07
N ASP A 87 28.99 -40.79 -31.71
CA ASP A 87 27.82 -41.66 -31.58
C ASP A 87 26.70 -41.06 -32.44
N LEU A 88 26.77 -41.34 -33.74
CA LEU A 88 25.64 -41.23 -34.67
C LEU A 88 24.64 -42.34 -34.31
N GLN A 89 23.74 -42.08 -33.37
CA GLN A 89 22.48 -42.82 -33.29
C GLN A 89 21.45 -42.15 -34.18
N THR A 90 21.28 -42.76 -35.34
CA THR A 90 20.17 -42.58 -36.28
C THR A 90 18.87 -42.95 -35.56
N GLU A 91 18.19 -41.98 -34.97
CA GLU A 91 16.79 -42.19 -34.55
C GLU A 91 15.88 -42.08 -35.78
N GLU A 92 15.25 -43.21 -36.04
CA GLU A 92 14.27 -43.50 -37.07
C GLU A 92 12.99 -42.67 -36.84
N PRO A 93 12.44 -41.97 -37.85
CA PRO A 93 11.16 -41.30 -37.70
C PRO A 93 10.01 -42.33 -37.63
N PRO A 94 9.05 -42.21 -36.69
CA PRO A 94 7.91 -43.11 -36.65
C PRO A 94 7.00 -42.90 -37.87
N PRO A 95 6.34 -43.97 -38.36
CA PRO A 95 5.56 -43.94 -39.58
C PRO A 95 4.27 -43.13 -39.45
N ASP A 96 4.05 -42.34 -40.48
CA ASP A 96 2.84 -41.61 -40.82
C ASP A 96 1.77 -42.60 -41.33
N ASP A 97 1.04 -43.22 -40.40
CA ASP A 97 -0.16 -44.00 -40.72
C ASP A 97 -1.44 -43.20 -40.44
N ALA A 98 -1.79 -42.46 -41.49
CA ALA A 98 -3.12 -42.27 -42.02
C ALA A 98 -4.30 -43.02 -41.35
N ARG A 99 -5.39 -42.24 -41.20
CA ARG A 99 -6.79 -42.50 -41.66
C ARG A 99 -7.83 -42.16 -40.56
N PRO A 100 -9.15 -42.12 -40.87
CA PRO A 100 -9.82 -41.11 -41.70
C PRO A 100 -11.13 -40.60 -41.03
N GLY A 101 -11.81 -39.64 -41.67
CA GLY A 101 -13.27 -39.70 -41.85
C GLY A 101 -14.21 -39.49 -40.66
N ALA A 102 -14.87 -38.33 -40.69
CA ALA A 102 -16.33 -38.15 -40.65
C ALA A 102 -17.18 -39.02 -39.68
N ALA A 103 -17.96 -38.36 -38.82
CA ALA A 103 -19.40 -38.17 -39.02
C ALA A 103 -20.15 -37.81 -37.72
N LEU A 104 -21.03 -36.81 -37.85
CA LEU A 104 -22.40 -36.72 -37.32
C LEU A 104 -22.73 -37.06 -35.85
N ALA A 105 -23.39 -36.06 -35.25
CA ALA A 105 -24.69 -36.12 -34.59
C ALA A 105 -24.77 -36.13 -33.05
N ALA A 106 -25.87 -35.50 -32.62
CA ALA A 106 -26.64 -35.70 -31.40
C ALA A 106 -26.28 -34.86 -30.16
N THR A 107 -27.04 -33.77 -30.01
CA THR A 107 -28.08 -33.61 -28.97
C THR A 107 -27.92 -34.39 -27.66
N GLY A 108 -27.95 -33.66 -26.54
CA GLY A 108 -28.19 -34.18 -25.19
C GLY A 108 -27.75 -33.12 -24.16
N ASP A 109 -28.58 -32.14 -23.83
CA ASP A 109 -29.60 -32.23 -22.77
C ASP A 109 -29.26 -33.24 -21.66
N GLY A 110 -28.87 -32.71 -20.51
CA GLY A 110 -28.25 -33.45 -19.44
C GLY A 110 -28.26 -32.67 -18.14
N ALA A 111 -29.44 -32.20 -17.75
CA ALA A 111 -29.74 -31.76 -16.39
C ALA A 111 -29.36 -32.88 -15.39
N ARG A 112 -28.29 -32.68 -14.62
CA ARG A 112 -28.00 -33.48 -13.41
C ARG A 112 -28.28 -32.67 -12.17
N ARG A 113 -29.54 -32.78 -11.77
CA ARG A 113 -30.04 -32.70 -10.40
C ARG A 113 -29.28 -33.71 -9.54
N ALA A 114 -28.55 -33.25 -8.53
CA ALA A 114 -27.96 -34.09 -7.50
C ALA A 114 -28.38 -33.58 -6.12
N GLU A 115 -29.48 -34.14 -5.66
CA GLU A 115 -29.82 -34.45 -4.27
C GLU A 115 -30.35 -35.89 -4.28
N PRO A 116 -30.47 -36.65 -3.16
CA PRO A 116 -30.07 -36.39 -1.77
C PRO A 116 -29.39 -37.61 -1.08
N ALA A 117 -28.81 -37.41 0.10
CA ALA A 117 -28.74 -38.40 1.18
C ALA A 117 -28.46 -37.58 2.46
N GLY A 118 -29.33 -37.52 3.45
CA GLY A 118 -29.95 -38.66 4.11
C GLY A 118 -29.14 -38.93 5.38
N ASN A 119 -29.44 -38.20 6.46
CA ASN A 119 -29.08 -38.64 7.81
C ASN A 119 -30.21 -38.23 8.76
N GLU A 120 -31.16 -39.15 8.86
CA GLU A 120 -32.21 -39.18 9.86
C GLU A 120 -31.65 -39.57 11.24
N ALA A 121 -32.39 -39.10 12.25
CA ALA A 121 -32.62 -39.74 13.54
C ALA A 121 -31.49 -39.71 14.61
N LEU A 122 -31.71 -38.86 15.63
CA LEU A 122 -32.22 -39.33 16.93
C LEU A 122 -32.58 -38.12 17.82
N ALA A 123 -33.86 -38.05 18.17
CA ALA A 123 -34.47 -37.16 19.17
C ALA A 123 -34.20 -37.69 20.61
N PRO A 124 -35.00 -37.37 21.65
CA PRO A 124 -35.45 -36.08 22.21
C PRO A 124 -35.07 -35.98 23.71
N SER A 125 -35.20 -34.81 24.36
CA SER A 125 -35.63 -34.81 25.79
C SER A 125 -36.14 -33.45 26.25
N SER A 126 -37.46 -33.35 26.31
CA SER A 126 -38.20 -32.35 27.08
C SER A 126 -38.25 -32.79 28.54
N GLY A 127 -37.57 -32.07 29.43
CA GLY A 127 -37.65 -32.26 30.88
C GLY A 127 -38.01 -30.97 31.59
N ARG A 128 -39.27 -30.85 32.02
CA ARG A 128 -39.87 -29.78 32.85
C ARG A 128 -40.21 -30.38 34.23
N PRO A 129 -40.58 -29.59 35.25
CA PRO A 129 -39.74 -28.89 36.23
C PRO A 129 -39.79 -29.55 37.63
N ALA A 130 -38.74 -29.41 38.45
CA ALA A 130 -38.77 -29.77 39.87
C ALA A 130 -38.64 -28.51 40.74
N ALA A 131 -39.49 -28.48 41.78
CA ALA A 131 -39.80 -27.34 42.62
C ALA A 131 -38.67 -26.93 43.59
N ALA A 132 -38.81 -25.67 44.04
CA ALA A 132 -37.93 -24.87 44.87
C ALA A 132 -37.35 -25.54 46.13
N PRO A 133 -36.19 -25.02 46.58
CA PRO A 133 -36.11 -24.52 47.95
C PRO A 133 -35.90 -23.01 48.02
N ARG A 134 -36.61 -22.41 48.99
CA ARG A 134 -36.53 -20.99 49.39
C ARG A 134 -35.10 -20.68 49.85
N SER A 135 -34.37 -19.90 49.05
CA SER A 135 -33.07 -19.36 49.45
C SER A 135 -33.28 -17.94 49.97
N ALA A 136 -32.74 -17.70 51.16
CA ALA A 136 -32.81 -16.45 51.89
C ALA A 136 -32.34 -15.26 51.03
N ALA A 137 -33.03 -14.12 51.16
CA ALA A 137 -32.68 -12.88 50.48
C ALA A 137 -31.23 -12.49 50.85
N PRO A 138 -30.30 -12.47 49.88
CA PRO A 138 -28.97 -11.94 50.12
C PRO A 138 -29.11 -10.43 50.33
N SER A 139 -28.53 -9.95 51.43
CA SER A 139 -28.31 -8.53 51.66
C SER A 139 -27.82 -7.88 50.37
N VAL A 140 -28.57 -6.88 49.92
CA VAL A 140 -28.26 -6.07 48.74
C VAL A 140 -27.04 -5.23 49.10
N GLU A 141 -25.87 -5.86 49.07
CA GLU A 141 -24.58 -5.19 49.04
C GLU A 141 -24.65 -4.29 47.81
N SER A 142 -24.71 -2.98 48.06
CA SER A 142 -24.85 -1.96 47.03
C SER A 142 -23.60 -1.97 46.18
N THR A 143 -23.58 -2.85 45.17
CA THR A 143 -22.53 -2.89 44.16
C THR A 143 -22.48 -1.50 43.53
N PRO A 144 -21.36 -0.77 43.68
CA PRO A 144 -21.22 0.55 43.10
C PRO A 144 -21.53 0.45 41.59
N PRO A 145 -22.36 1.36 41.04
CA PRO A 145 -22.79 1.26 39.66
C PRO A 145 -21.56 1.17 38.74
N PRO A 146 -21.56 0.27 37.74
CA PRO A 146 -20.42 0.09 36.87
C PRO A 146 -20.02 1.44 36.26
N SER A 147 -18.80 1.87 36.57
CA SER A 147 -18.24 3.11 36.06
C SER A 147 -18.37 3.12 34.54
N ARG A 148 -19.12 4.10 34.05
CA ARG A 148 -19.85 4.07 32.78
C ARG A 148 -18.92 3.90 31.57
N PRO A 149 -19.33 3.13 30.54
CA PRO A 149 -18.58 2.93 29.29
C PRO A 149 -18.19 4.22 28.55
N ARG A 150 -18.90 5.34 28.79
CA ARG A 150 -18.62 6.65 28.17
C ARG A 150 -17.21 7.16 28.45
N ARG A 151 -16.72 7.07 29.70
CA ARG A 151 -15.39 7.58 30.08
C ARG A 151 -14.25 6.87 29.31
N ARG A 152 -14.45 5.61 28.92
CA ARG A 152 -13.45 4.84 28.15
C ARG A 152 -13.40 5.27 26.68
N VAL A 153 -14.55 5.61 26.09
CA VAL A 153 -14.63 6.08 24.70
C VAL A 153 -13.94 7.43 24.55
N ASP A 154 -14.18 8.34 25.48
CA ASP A 154 -13.58 9.68 25.46
C ASP A 154 -12.05 9.60 25.61
N ALA A 155 -11.55 8.81 26.57
CA ALA A 155 -10.11 8.60 26.76
C ALA A 155 -9.42 7.95 25.54
N ASN A 156 -10.10 7.02 24.83
CA ASN A 156 -9.55 6.42 23.62
C ASN A 156 -9.49 7.43 22.46
N ARG A 157 -10.47 8.32 22.37
CA ARG A 157 -10.48 9.40 21.37
C ARG A 157 -9.35 10.39 21.61
N GLU A 158 -9.18 10.84 22.86
CA GLU A 158 -8.06 11.72 23.24
C GLU A 158 -6.70 11.09 22.92
N ARG A 159 -6.52 9.79 23.21
CA ARG A 159 -5.30 9.06 22.86
C ARG A 159 -5.06 9.00 21.34
N LEU A 160 -6.11 8.77 20.55
CA LEU A 160 -6.01 8.77 19.08
C LEU A 160 -5.61 10.14 18.55
N ASP A 161 -6.20 11.21 19.07
CA ASP A 161 -5.91 12.58 18.65
C ASP A 161 -4.48 13.00 19.05
N HIS A 162 -4.02 12.58 20.23
CA HIS A 162 -2.62 12.73 20.62
C HIS A 162 -1.67 11.97 19.68
N ALA A 163 -1.93 10.69 19.39
CA ALA A 163 -1.09 9.89 18.50
C ALA A 163 -1.04 10.46 17.06
N ARG A 164 -2.15 11.00 16.55
CA ARG A 164 -2.16 11.73 15.27
C ARG A 164 -1.29 12.96 15.30
N THR A 165 -1.33 13.71 16.40
CA THR A 165 -0.50 14.89 16.60
C THR A 165 0.98 14.51 16.63
N SER A 166 1.36 13.47 17.39
CA SER A 166 2.73 12.93 17.41
C SER A 166 3.20 12.49 16.02
N LEU A 167 2.34 11.79 15.26
CA LEU A 167 2.66 11.38 13.89
C LEU A 167 2.96 12.58 12.98
N ALA A 168 2.17 13.66 13.09
CA ALA A 168 2.37 14.88 12.31
C ALA A 168 3.68 15.62 12.64
N HIS A 169 4.19 15.48 13.87
CA HIS A 169 5.48 16.04 14.31
C HIS A 169 6.67 15.13 13.99
N GLY A 170 6.43 13.90 13.49
CA GLY A 170 7.48 12.92 13.24
C GLY A 170 7.92 12.15 14.49
N ASP A 171 7.18 12.25 15.60
CA ASP A 171 7.46 11.53 16.85
C ASP A 171 7.00 10.06 16.73
N PHE A 172 7.60 9.32 15.80
CA PHE A 172 7.14 7.98 15.43
C PHE A 172 7.18 6.98 16.60
N ASP A 173 8.20 7.04 17.46
CA ASP A 173 8.30 6.17 18.64
C ASP A 173 7.14 6.39 19.63
N ALA A 174 6.71 7.64 19.81
CA ALA A 174 5.56 7.96 20.67
C ALA A 174 4.27 7.35 20.10
N VAL A 175 4.10 7.37 18.77
CA VAL A 175 2.96 6.70 18.11
C VAL A 175 3.02 5.19 18.30
N LEU A 176 4.20 4.57 18.17
CA LEU A 176 4.37 3.13 18.38
C LEU A 176 4.02 2.74 19.81
N GLN A 177 4.52 3.47 20.81
CA GLN A 177 4.19 3.25 22.23
C GLN A 177 2.68 3.44 22.48
N ALA A 178 2.08 4.52 21.99
CA ALA A 178 0.65 4.79 22.17
C ALA A 178 -0.25 3.72 21.53
N SER A 179 0.18 3.19 20.38
CA SER A 179 -0.53 2.14 19.64
C SER A 179 -0.32 0.74 20.21
N ALA A 180 0.60 0.52 21.16
CA ALA A 180 0.91 -0.81 21.68
C ALA A 180 -0.34 -1.49 22.28
N GLY A 181 -0.54 -2.76 21.93
CA GLY A 181 -1.71 -3.56 22.33
C GLY A 181 -3.04 -3.13 21.73
N GLN A 182 -3.08 -2.10 20.88
CA GLN A 182 -4.29 -1.69 20.16
C GLN A 182 -4.43 -2.47 18.85
N SER A 183 -5.63 -3.01 18.60
CA SER A 183 -5.97 -3.79 17.39
C SER A 183 -7.00 -3.14 16.48
N GLY A 184 -7.56 -1.99 16.85
CA GLY A 184 -8.52 -1.27 16.02
C GLY A 184 -7.88 -0.76 14.72
N GLY A 185 -8.60 -0.84 13.59
CA GLY A 185 -8.06 -0.50 12.27
C GLY A 185 -7.43 0.90 12.16
N THR A 186 -7.97 1.90 12.87
CA THR A 186 -7.37 3.25 12.91
C THR A 186 -6.03 3.28 13.67
N TRP A 187 -5.90 2.50 14.76
CA TRP A 187 -4.64 2.36 15.47
C TRP A 187 -3.58 1.63 14.64
N LEU A 188 -3.99 0.61 13.87
CA LEU A 188 -3.11 -0.11 12.95
C LEU A 188 -2.58 0.80 11.83
N LEU A 189 -3.41 1.69 11.28
CA LEU A 189 -2.95 2.71 10.32
C LEU A 189 -1.87 3.62 10.90
N LEU A 190 -2.10 4.20 12.08
CA LEU A 190 -1.12 5.07 12.73
C LEU A 190 0.20 4.34 13.00
N ARG A 191 0.12 3.08 13.44
CA ARG A 191 1.30 2.23 13.62
C ARG A 191 2.03 2.01 12.29
N ALA A 192 1.31 1.69 11.22
CA ALA A 192 1.91 1.48 9.90
C ALA A 192 2.59 2.75 9.36
N ASP A 193 1.95 3.92 9.50
CA ASP A 193 2.52 5.20 9.12
C ASP A 193 3.80 5.52 9.90
N ALA A 194 3.81 5.26 11.22
CA ALA A 194 4.98 5.45 12.06
C ALA A 194 6.14 4.48 11.71
N LEU A 195 5.83 3.21 11.48
CA LEU A 195 6.81 2.21 11.04
C LEU A 195 7.43 2.61 9.69
N ARG A 196 6.60 3.10 8.75
CA ARG A 196 7.06 3.63 7.46
C ARG A 196 7.94 4.86 7.65
N GLY A 197 7.57 5.78 8.55
CA GLY A 197 8.36 6.97 8.89
C GLY A 197 9.75 6.64 9.42
N LEU A 198 9.89 5.51 10.13
CA LEU A 198 11.16 4.97 10.63
C LEU A 198 11.92 4.11 9.60
N GLY A 199 11.42 3.98 8.37
CA GLY A 199 12.03 3.14 7.32
C GLY A 199 11.88 1.63 7.54
N ARG A 200 11.00 1.21 8.46
CA ARG A 200 10.75 -0.22 8.75
C ARG A 200 9.70 -0.77 7.79
N THR A 201 10.12 -1.01 6.54
CA THR A 201 9.24 -1.35 5.40
C THR A 201 8.38 -2.59 5.63
N ASP A 202 8.96 -3.74 5.99
CA ASP A 202 8.16 -4.98 6.11
C ASP A 202 7.15 -4.90 7.26
N PRO A 203 7.53 -4.46 8.49
CA PRO A 203 6.56 -4.28 9.57
C PRO A 203 5.47 -3.25 9.22
N ALA A 204 5.80 -2.21 8.45
CA ALA A 204 4.82 -1.24 7.98
C ALA A 204 3.82 -1.88 7.00
N ALA A 205 4.30 -2.70 6.06
CA ALA A 205 3.46 -3.43 5.12
C ALA A 205 2.47 -4.37 5.86
N ASP A 206 2.97 -5.14 6.83
CA ASP A 206 2.14 -6.03 7.65
C ASP A 206 1.09 -5.24 8.46
N ALA A 207 1.46 -4.10 9.03
CA ALA A 207 0.53 -3.25 9.78
C ALA A 207 -0.55 -2.63 8.88
N TYR A 208 -0.22 -2.20 7.66
CA TYR A 208 -1.20 -1.73 6.68
C TYR A 208 -2.13 -2.85 6.21
N GLU A 209 -1.61 -4.06 5.98
CA GLU A 209 -2.41 -5.22 5.62
C GLU A 209 -3.41 -5.58 6.73
N ALA A 210 -2.95 -5.61 7.98
CA ALA A 210 -3.81 -5.81 9.14
C ALA A 210 -4.88 -4.70 9.26
N ALA A 211 -4.51 -3.44 9.00
CA ALA A 211 -5.45 -2.33 8.97
C ALA A 211 -6.51 -2.51 7.88
N ALA A 212 -6.11 -2.96 6.68
CA ALA A 212 -7.04 -3.26 5.58
C ALA A 212 -8.02 -4.40 5.95
N GLY A 213 -7.60 -5.38 6.74
CA GLY A 213 -8.49 -6.41 7.27
C GLY A 213 -9.49 -5.90 8.31
N ALA A 214 -9.13 -4.89 9.10
CA ALA A 214 -9.94 -4.37 10.20
C ALA A 214 -10.87 -3.19 9.83
N LEU A 215 -10.58 -2.47 8.74
CA LEU A 215 -11.35 -1.30 8.31
C LEU A 215 -12.47 -1.68 7.35
N THR A 216 -13.60 -0.96 7.43
CA THR A 216 -14.77 -1.19 6.56
C THR A 216 -15.01 -0.07 5.55
N ASP A 217 -14.41 1.10 5.77
CA ASP A 217 -14.59 2.31 4.97
C ASP A 217 -13.54 2.45 3.85
N ALA A 218 -13.52 3.59 3.15
CA ALA A 218 -12.57 3.88 2.07
C ALA A 218 -11.09 3.76 2.50
N ARG A 219 -10.79 3.90 3.80
CA ARG A 219 -9.42 3.75 4.32
C ARG A 219 -8.93 2.31 4.23
N ARG A 220 -9.83 1.31 4.15
CA ARG A 220 -9.46 -0.08 3.84
C ARG A 220 -8.67 -0.16 2.54
N VAL A 221 -9.20 0.46 1.49
CA VAL A 221 -8.61 0.42 0.14
C VAL A 221 -7.26 1.16 0.13
N GLN A 222 -7.18 2.29 0.84
CA GLN A 222 -5.94 3.04 1.00
C GLN A 222 -4.86 2.24 1.74
N ALA A 223 -5.24 1.56 2.83
CA ALA A 223 -4.34 0.69 3.58
C ALA A 223 -3.81 -0.46 2.72
N ALA A 224 -4.69 -1.15 1.98
CA ALA A 224 -4.29 -2.23 1.10
C ALA A 224 -3.35 -1.76 -0.02
N PHE A 225 -3.61 -0.60 -0.63
CA PHE A 225 -2.73 -0.02 -1.64
C PHE A 225 -1.37 0.39 -1.06
N ALA A 226 -1.32 0.92 0.18
CA ALA A 226 -0.07 1.22 0.86
C ALA A 226 0.75 -0.04 1.16
N ALA A 227 0.10 -1.11 1.65
CA ALA A 227 0.75 -2.41 1.85
C ALA A 227 1.30 -2.98 0.53
N ALA A 228 0.51 -2.95 -0.54
CA ALA A 228 0.92 -3.45 -1.85
C ALA A 228 2.14 -2.70 -2.41
N GLN A 229 2.19 -1.36 -2.28
CA GLN A 229 3.36 -0.58 -2.70
C GLN A 229 4.63 -0.97 -1.95
N LEU A 230 4.55 -1.16 -0.63
CA LEU A 230 5.72 -1.56 0.16
C LEU A 230 6.19 -2.98 -0.17
N ARG A 231 5.28 -3.88 -0.55
CA ARG A 231 5.59 -5.25 -0.99
C ARG A 231 6.02 -5.36 -2.46
N ALA A 232 5.81 -4.35 -3.29
CA ALA A 232 5.99 -4.45 -4.75
C ALA A 232 7.39 -4.90 -5.18
N GLY A 233 8.43 -4.48 -4.45
CA GLY A 233 9.81 -4.93 -4.66
C GLY A 233 10.08 -6.33 -4.09
N PRO A 234 9.95 -6.55 -2.77
CA PRO A 234 10.34 -7.81 -2.16
C PRO A 234 9.41 -8.99 -2.45
N ASP A 235 8.11 -8.75 -2.68
CA ASP A 235 7.10 -9.78 -2.90
C ASP A 235 5.97 -9.27 -3.82
N PRO A 236 6.23 -9.17 -5.13
CA PRO A 236 5.26 -8.64 -6.09
C PRO A 236 3.99 -9.50 -6.22
N ALA A 237 4.07 -10.81 -5.95
CA ALA A 237 2.93 -11.70 -5.98
C ALA A 237 1.94 -11.38 -4.85
N SER A 238 2.43 -11.20 -3.62
CA SER A 238 1.61 -10.78 -2.48
C SER A 238 1.05 -9.37 -2.66
N ALA A 239 1.85 -8.44 -3.19
CA ALA A 239 1.37 -7.11 -3.55
C ALA A 239 0.17 -7.16 -4.51
N LEU A 240 0.25 -7.96 -5.56
CA LEU A 240 -0.83 -8.13 -6.54
C LEU A 240 -2.08 -8.75 -5.89
N ALA A 241 -1.91 -9.75 -5.03
CA ALA A 241 -3.00 -10.37 -4.28
C ALA A 241 -3.72 -9.35 -3.37
N LEU A 242 -2.99 -8.45 -2.71
CA LEU A 242 -3.55 -7.39 -1.87
C LEU A 242 -4.45 -6.43 -2.65
N LEU A 243 -4.00 -5.98 -3.82
CA LEU A 243 -4.77 -5.08 -4.68
C LEU A 243 -6.12 -5.69 -5.08
N ARG A 244 -6.10 -6.97 -5.47
CA ARG A 244 -7.29 -7.72 -5.88
C ARG A 244 -8.22 -7.99 -4.70
N ARG A 245 -7.69 -8.53 -3.60
CA ARG A 245 -8.46 -8.95 -2.42
C ARG A 245 -9.24 -7.81 -1.77
N HIS A 246 -8.65 -6.61 -1.70
CA HIS A 246 -9.26 -5.47 -1.02
C HIS A 246 -10.01 -4.50 -1.96
N GLY A 247 -10.19 -4.89 -3.23
CA GLY A 247 -10.98 -4.12 -4.20
C GLY A 247 -10.33 -2.80 -4.61
N VAL A 248 -8.99 -2.72 -4.60
CA VAL A 248 -8.27 -1.52 -5.07
C VAL A 248 -8.51 -1.29 -6.56
N LEU A 249 -8.60 -2.39 -7.32
CA LEU A 249 -8.79 -2.42 -8.78
C LEU A 249 -10.26 -2.36 -9.23
N THR A 250 -11.19 -2.30 -8.27
CA THR A 250 -12.63 -2.27 -8.55
C THR A 250 -13.00 -0.94 -9.23
N PRO A 251 -13.87 -0.97 -10.26
CA PRO A 251 -14.40 0.25 -10.86
C PRO A 251 -14.97 1.22 -9.83
N ARG A 252 -14.64 2.52 -9.97
CA ARG A 252 -15.00 3.62 -9.07
C ARG A 252 -14.29 3.62 -7.70
N SER A 253 -13.30 2.75 -7.50
CA SER A 253 -12.36 2.91 -6.39
C SER A 253 -11.65 4.26 -6.53
N ALA A 254 -11.51 5.00 -5.42
CA ALA A 254 -10.74 6.25 -5.41
C ALA A 254 -9.25 6.04 -5.78
N LEU A 255 -8.79 4.79 -5.78
CA LEU A 255 -7.44 4.38 -6.17
C LEU A 255 -7.43 3.46 -7.39
N GLU A 256 -8.53 3.37 -8.16
CA GLU A 256 -8.64 2.49 -9.33
C GLU A 256 -7.48 2.69 -10.31
N GLU A 257 -7.27 3.93 -10.76
CA GLU A 257 -6.24 4.27 -11.74
C GLU A 257 -4.83 3.91 -11.25
N ARG A 258 -4.47 4.36 -10.03
CA ARG A 258 -3.17 4.08 -9.42
C ARG A 258 -2.97 2.59 -9.14
N GLY A 259 -4.03 1.90 -8.74
CA GLY A 259 -4.04 0.47 -8.52
C GLY A 259 -3.78 -0.31 -9.80
N ARG A 260 -4.42 0.08 -10.91
CA ARG A 260 -4.24 -0.54 -12.24
C ARG A 260 -2.84 -0.33 -12.78
N ALA A 261 -2.29 0.88 -12.66
CA ALA A 261 -0.91 1.15 -13.03
C ALA A 261 0.08 0.26 -12.24
N LEU A 262 -0.14 0.10 -10.94
CA LEU A 262 0.67 -0.79 -10.11
C LEU A 262 0.45 -2.28 -10.48
N GLU A 263 -0.77 -2.71 -10.82
CA GLU A 263 -1.04 -4.07 -11.29
C GLU A 263 -0.22 -4.42 -12.53
N VAL A 264 -0.16 -3.55 -13.54
CA VAL A 264 0.65 -3.76 -14.75
C VAL A 264 2.13 -3.94 -14.36
N GLN A 265 2.68 -3.04 -13.54
CA GLN A 265 4.07 -3.11 -13.09
C GLN A 265 4.38 -4.42 -12.36
N LEU A 266 3.49 -4.85 -11.46
CA LEU A 266 3.64 -6.09 -10.72
C LEU A 266 3.60 -7.31 -11.66
N LEU A 267 2.68 -7.35 -12.63
CA LEU A 267 2.59 -8.44 -13.60
C LEU A 267 3.86 -8.55 -14.46
N ARG A 268 4.40 -7.43 -14.93
CA ARG A 268 5.70 -7.39 -15.66
C ARG A 268 6.84 -7.90 -14.79
N SER A 269 6.91 -7.48 -13.52
CA SER A 269 7.95 -7.94 -12.58
C SER A 269 7.89 -9.47 -12.33
N LEU A 270 6.69 -10.05 -12.43
CA LEU A 270 6.43 -11.48 -12.29
C LEU A 270 6.61 -12.26 -13.60
N ARG A 271 7.03 -11.60 -14.70
CA ARG A 271 7.14 -12.17 -16.05
C ARG A 271 5.81 -12.76 -16.57
N ARG A 272 4.69 -12.13 -16.20
CA ARG A 272 3.34 -12.49 -16.67
C ARG A 272 2.92 -11.51 -17.77
N ASP A 273 3.67 -11.50 -18.86
CA ASP A 273 3.60 -10.45 -19.88
C ASP A 273 2.24 -10.40 -20.59
N ASP A 274 1.63 -11.54 -20.95
CA ASP A 274 0.30 -11.57 -21.58
C ASP A 274 -0.79 -10.95 -20.68
N GLU A 275 -0.71 -11.20 -19.38
CA GLU A 275 -1.64 -10.61 -18.42
C GLU A 275 -1.37 -9.11 -18.22
N ALA A 276 -0.10 -8.71 -18.28
CA ALA A 276 0.28 -7.31 -18.20
C ALA A 276 -0.24 -6.53 -19.42
N ASP A 277 -0.09 -7.07 -20.64
CA ASP A 277 -0.64 -6.49 -21.88
C ASP A 277 -2.17 -6.34 -21.78
N THR A 278 -2.84 -7.38 -21.29
CA THR A 278 -4.31 -7.35 -21.09
C THR A 278 -4.71 -6.27 -20.08
N ALA A 279 -3.99 -6.16 -18.96
CA ALA A 279 -4.25 -5.15 -17.93
C ALA A 279 -3.95 -3.72 -18.42
N GLU A 280 -2.92 -3.55 -19.25
CA GLU A 280 -2.52 -2.28 -19.87
C GLU A 280 -3.58 -1.78 -20.86
N LEU A 281 -4.05 -2.65 -21.77
CA LEU A 281 -5.18 -2.32 -22.66
C LEU A 281 -6.45 -1.92 -21.89
N ALA A 282 -6.75 -2.63 -20.80
CA ALA A 282 -7.88 -2.29 -19.94
C ALA A 282 -7.70 -0.94 -19.23
N TYR A 283 -6.47 -0.60 -18.85
CA TYR A 283 -6.13 0.71 -18.28
C TYR A 283 -6.30 1.84 -19.31
N GLU A 284 -5.75 1.67 -20.52
CA GLU A 284 -5.87 2.65 -21.60
C GLU A 284 -7.32 2.89 -22.02
N ALA A 285 -8.10 1.82 -22.19
CA ALA A 285 -9.52 1.94 -22.51
C ALA A 285 -10.31 2.70 -21.43
N ARG A 286 -9.88 2.61 -20.17
CA ARG A 286 -10.57 3.23 -19.02
C ARG A 286 -10.14 4.68 -18.77
N PHE A 287 -8.86 5.00 -18.97
CA PHE A 287 -8.25 6.27 -18.54
C PHE A 287 -7.53 7.05 -19.67
N GLY A 288 -7.24 6.43 -20.80
CA GLY A 288 -6.45 7.01 -21.90
C GLY A 288 -7.21 8.00 -22.80
N GLY A 289 -8.54 8.06 -22.72
CA GLY A 289 -9.38 8.87 -23.62
C GLY A 289 -9.59 10.35 -23.24
N SER A 290 -8.73 10.95 -22.41
CA SER A 290 -9.03 12.25 -21.76
C SER A 290 -8.24 13.46 -22.30
N SER A 291 -7.58 13.37 -23.45
CA SER A 291 -6.66 14.42 -23.94
C SER A 291 -7.17 15.25 -25.13
N ASP A 292 -8.49 15.46 -25.23
CA ASP A 292 -9.10 16.39 -26.21
C ASP A 292 -9.37 17.77 -25.61
#